data_AF-A0A8J9YG00-F1
#
_entry.id   AF-A0A8J9YG00-F1
#
_cell.length_a   1.000
_cell.length_b   1.000
_cell.length_c   1.000
_cell.angle_alpha   90.00
_cell.angle_beta   90.00
_cell.angle_gamma   90.00
#
_symmetry.space_group_name_H-M   'P 1'
#
loop_
_entity.id
_entity.type
_entity.pdbx_description
1 polymer ?
#
loop_
_entity_poly.entity_id
_entity_poly.type
_entity_poly.pdbx_seq_one_letter_code
_entity_poly.pdbx_strand_id
1 'polypeptide(L)'
;MLIGLVRDSVMQCFCHSCRAPVLPAAHRRSAPVKKPVGKPRTKQPKKVKFITTEIRCQEMSKGGLAYEVILAEPVGVPVPRRADSPEKTPSVEEIQEKLKAAEERRRSLEASKMAAIAQKMQKIEDASRVRSEQTNNFIVATKEALDAKMDSHEEKREAYINELRARLKDHLEGVEKTRLTLEQQTAEVYKAIEDKMNTAADKRDENIKKMLERLREHEEQVRKVRAGNQERFQQLESAIQDKLQQAADRRLQIEAEQREKLRNHNNKLAEVRSVITAKMEEITKDIETKLTTAEQNREKEIQKKLDFVKKEERRAELVRQNKSARAESEPVSG
;
A
#
# COMPACT_ATOMS: atom_id res chain seq x y z
N MET A 1 14.76 84.63 19.12
CA MET A 1 15.96 85.48 19.02
C MET A 1 16.82 84.96 17.86
N LEU A 2 16.89 85.71 16.76
CA LEU A 2 18.08 85.98 15.93
C LEU A 2 17.64 86.66 14.63
N ILE A 3 17.64 88.00 14.73
CA ILE A 3 17.84 89.01 13.68
C ILE A 3 19.18 88.69 12.98
N GLY A 4 19.47 88.90 11.70
CA GLY A 4 18.86 89.60 10.57
C GLY A 4 19.99 89.85 9.55
N LEU A 5 19.67 89.99 8.26
CA LEU A 5 20.51 90.70 7.28
C LEU A 5 19.65 91.11 6.09
N VAL A 6 19.63 92.40 5.85
CA VAL A 6 18.89 93.15 4.82
C VAL A 6 19.89 93.55 3.73
N ARG A 7 19.35 93.87 2.53
CA ARG A 7 19.88 94.75 1.45
C ARG A 7 20.46 94.02 0.25
N ASP A 8 20.18 94.35 -1.01
CA ASP A 8 19.45 95.43 -1.71
C ASP A 8 18.88 94.78 -3.01
N SER A 9 17.79 95.19 -3.66
CA SER A 9 17.79 96.34 -4.56
C SER A 9 16.46 96.39 -5.37
N VAL A 10 15.69 97.45 -5.12
CA VAL A 10 14.97 98.30 -6.10
C VAL A 10 13.81 97.69 -6.93
N MET A 11 12.61 97.81 -6.37
CA MET A 11 11.38 98.37 -6.98
C MET A 11 11.37 98.60 -8.51
N GLN A 12 10.50 97.87 -9.22
CA GLN A 12 9.89 98.37 -10.46
C GLN A 12 8.42 97.90 -10.58
N CYS A 13 7.55 98.80 -10.12
CA CYS A 13 6.16 99.09 -10.50
C CYS A 13 5.32 98.02 -11.25
N PHE A 14 4.23 97.62 -10.59
CA PHE A 14 3.13 96.78 -11.08
C PHE A 14 1.94 97.65 -11.55
N CYS A 15 2.06 98.42 -12.63
CA CYS A 15 0.87 99.01 -13.28
C CYS A 15 0.96 99.11 -14.81
N HIS A 16 -0.12 98.66 -15.46
CA HIS A 16 -0.47 99.01 -16.83
C HIS A 16 -0.89 100.48 -16.87
N SER A 17 -0.32 101.22 -17.82
CA SER A 17 -0.47 102.66 -18.08
C SER A 17 0.67 103.50 -17.50
N CYS A 18 1.79 103.65 -18.24
CA CYS A 18 2.53 104.90 -18.38
C CYS A 18 3.79 104.74 -19.28
N ARG A 19 3.84 105.59 -20.33
CA ARG A 19 5.03 106.13 -21.05
C ARG A 19 5.75 105.34 -22.17
N ALA A 20 5.38 105.67 -23.41
CA ALA A 20 6.31 106.12 -24.47
C ALA A 20 6.96 107.49 -24.08
N PRO A 21 8.01 108.07 -24.72
CA PRO A 21 8.64 107.88 -26.05
C PRO A 21 10.18 107.65 -25.93
N VAL A 22 11.08 107.56 -26.93
CA VAL A 22 11.52 108.54 -27.97
C VAL A 22 12.49 107.85 -28.96
N LEU A 23 12.50 108.31 -30.21
CA LEU A 23 13.51 108.07 -31.27
C LEU A 23 14.87 108.74 -30.97
N PRO A 24 15.93 108.45 -31.77
CA PRO A 24 16.75 109.53 -32.28
C PRO A 24 17.00 109.49 -33.80
N ALA A 25 17.40 110.67 -34.28
CA ALA A 25 17.38 111.15 -35.65
C ALA A 25 18.67 110.85 -36.46
N ALA A 26 18.53 110.92 -37.79
CA ALA A 26 19.63 111.20 -38.73
C ALA A 26 19.21 112.31 -39.71
N HIS A 27 20.17 113.17 -40.04
CA HIS A 27 20.00 114.57 -40.39
C HIS A 27 19.65 114.86 -41.87
N ARG A 28 18.85 115.92 -42.06
CA ARG A 28 18.71 116.69 -43.31
C ARG A 28 19.95 117.55 -43.57
N ARG A 29 20.22 117.86 -44.84
CA ARG A 29 20.70 119.18 -45.30
C ARG A 29 20.53 119.32 -46.81
N SER A 30 19.99 120.46 -47.25
CA SER A 30 19.85 120.87 -48.65
C SER A 30 20.52 122.24 -48.87
N ALA A 31 21.32 122.32 -49.94
CA ALA A 31 21.78 123.48 -50.75
C ALA A 31 22.58 124.61 -50.08
N PRO A 32 23.59 125.21 -50.79
CA PRO A 32 23.27 126.33 -51.69
C PRO A 32 24.18 126.50 -52.95
N VAL A 33 23.67 127.25 -53.92
CA VAL A 33 24.36 127.82 -55.10
C VAL A 33 25.01 129.16 -54.73
N LYS A 34 26.19 129.49 -55.26
CA LYS A 34 26.59 130.87 -55.65
C LYS A 34 27.83 130.92 -56.57
N LYS A 35 27.75 131.87 -57.51
CA LYS A 35 28.69 132.25 -58.59
C LYS A 35 29.97 132.93 -58.07
N PRO A 36 30.99 133.13 -58.92
CA PRO A 36 31.81 134.35 -58.86
C PRO A 36 31.57 135.25 -60.08
N VAL A 37 31.40 136.54 -59.81
CA VAL A 37 31.46 137.65 -60.75
C VAL A 37 32.80 138.36 -60.53
N GLY A 38 33.55 138.58 -61.61
CA GLY A 38 34.70 139.48 -61.66
C GLY A 38 34.77 140.17 -63.03
N LYS A 39 34.80 141.50 -63.02
CA LYS A 39 35.14 142.45 -64.12
C LYS A 39 36.00 143.56 -63.45
N PRO A 40 36.73 144.46 -64.14
CA PRO A 40 36.99 144.62 -65.59
C PRO A 40 38.48 144.85 -65.94
N ARG A 41 38.87 144.78 -67.23
CA ARG A 41 39.82 145.75 -67.84
C ARG A 41 39.81 145.70 -69.36
N THR A 42 39.69 146.88 -69.95
CA THR A 42 39.75 147.20 -71.38
C THR A 42 41.20 147.16 -71.91
N LYS A 43 41.44 146.47 -73.04
CA LYS A 43 42.54 146.77 -73.97
C LYS A 43 42.12 146.47 -75.41
N GLN A 44 42.38 147.46 -76.26
CA GLN A 44 42.07 147.56 -77.70
C GLN A 44 42.84 146.53 -78.58
N PRO A 45 42.38 146.31 -79.83
CA PRO A 45 42.73 145.13 -80.62
C PRO A 45 44.09 145.27 -81.31
N LYS A 46 44.80 144.15 -81.47
CA LYS A 46 45.92 144.05 -82.42
C LYS A 46 45.89 142.71 -83.14
N LYS A 47 45.76 142.82 -84.47
CA LYS A 47 46.18 141.90 -85.53
C LYS A 47 45.41 140.58 -85.64
N VAL A 48 44.42 140.63 -86.54
CA VAL A 48 43.77 139.50 -87.23
C VAL A 48 44.84 138.52 -87.74
N LYS A 49 44.76 137.27 -87.29
CA LYS A 49 45.41 136.11 -87.92
C LYS A 49 44.31 135.31 -88.60
N PHE A 50 44.42 135.14 -89.90
CA PHE A 50 43.52 134.32 -90.71
C PHE A 50 43.69 132.84 -90.29
N ILE A 51 42.61 132.20 -89.82
CA ILE A 51 42.54 130.75 -89.60
C ILE A 51 41.73 130.18 -90.77
N THR A 52 42.31 129.23 -91.50
CA THR A 52 41.69 128.55 -92.65
C THR A 52 40.71 127.49 -92.14
N THR A 53 39.41 127.75 -92.22
CA THR A 53 38.35 126.77 -91.93
C THR A 53 38.23 125.77 -93.08
N GLU A 54 38.33 124.48 -92.80
CA GLU A 54 38.16 123.40 -93.78
C GLU A 54 36.82 122.68 -93.52
N ILE A 55 35.99 122.55 -94.56
CA ILE A 55 34.71 121.83 -94.49
C ILE A 55 34.88 120.53 -95.27
N ARG A 56 34.63 119.38 -94.61
CA ARG A 56 34.71 118.05 -95.21
C ARG A 56 33.39 117.29 -95.08
N CYS A 57 33.21 116.29 -95.96
CA CYS A 57 32.11 115.33 -95.95
C CYS A 57 30.71 115.98 -95.94
N GLN A 58 30.28 116.47 -97.10
CA GLN A 58 28.95 117.05 -97.28
C GLN A 58 27.96 115.98 -97.74
N GLU A 59 27.13 115.47 -96.83
CA GLU A 59 26.03 114.57 -97.16
C GLU A 59 24.73 115.37 -97.31
N MET A 60 24.17 115.34 -98.52
CA MET A 60 22.88 115.95 -98.82
C MET A 60 21.79 114.89 -98.85
N SER A 61 20.81 115.02 -97.98
CA SER A 61 19.54 114.29 -98.09
C SER A 61 18.41 115.25 -98.44
N LYS A 62 17.27 114.73 -98.91
CA LYS A 62 16.09 115.53 -99.26
C LYS A 62 15.54 116.37 -98.08
N GLY A 63 15.96 116.09 -96.84
CA GLY A 63 15.56 116.80 -95.63
C GLY A 63 16.59 117.78 -95.06
N GLY A 64 17.75 117.95 -95.71
CA GLY A 64 18.79 118.86 -95.23
C GLY A 64 20.21 118.41 -95.56
N LEU A 65 21.15 119.33 -95.36
CA LEU A 65 22.57 119.16 -95.66
C LEU A 65 23.34 119.08 -94.34
N ALA A 66 24.07 117.98 -94.15
CA ALA A 66 25.00 117.79 -93.04
C ALA A 66 26.44 117.92 -93.57
N TYR A 67 27.25 118.71 -92.88
CA TYR A 67 28.67 118.89 -93.19
C TYR A 67 29.47 118.98 -91.90
N GLU A 68 30.68 118.45 -91.93
CA GLU A 68 31.60 118.52 -90.81
C GLU A 68 32.47 119.78 -90.95
N VAL A 69 32.39 120.67 -89.96
CA VAL A 69 33.18 121.91 -89.92
C VAL A 69 34.34 121.71 -88.96
N ILE A 70 35.55 121.64 -89.52
CA ILE A 70 36.78 121.48 -88.73
C ILE A 70 37.45 122.86 -88.65
N LEU A 71 37.34 123.49 -87.48
CA LEU A 71 37.92 124.80 -87.20
C LEU A 71 39.43 124.72 -86.86
N ALA A 72 39.92 123.55 -86.46
CA ALA A 72 41.32 123.18 -86.29
C ALA A 72 41.46 121.64 -86.15
N GLU A 73 42.53 121.04 -86.67
CA GLU A 73 42.83 119.61 -86.44
C GLU A 73 43.18 119.38 -84.96
N PRO A 74 42.65 118.32 -84.31
CA PRO A 74 42.98 118.01 -82.93
C PRO A 74 44.43 117.50 -82.81
N VAL A 75 45.35 118.41 -82.46
CA VAL A 75 46.74 118.06 -82.13
C VAL A 75 46.80 117.48 -80.71
N GLY A 76 47.08 116.18 -80.61
CA GLY A 76 47.54 115.55 -79.37
C GLY A 76 46.48 114.99 -78.41
N VAL A 77 45.29 114.62 -78.88
CA VAL A 77 44.31 113.89 -78.04
C VAL A 77 44.30 112.39 -78.39
N PRO A 78 44.52 111.47 -77.44
CA PRO A 78 44.43 110.03 -77.69
C PRO A 78 42.99 109.66 -78.05
N VAL A 79 42.82 108.74 -79.01
CA VAL A 79 41.52 108.14 -79.37
C VAL A 79 40.83 107.65 -78.09
N PRO A 80 39.56 108.03 -77.81
CA PRO A 80 38.80 107.46 -76.70
C PRO A 80 38.74 105.93 -76.83
N ARG A 81 39.28 105.19 -75.86
CA ARG A 81 39.06 103.73 -75.80
C ARG A 81 37.56 103.50 -75.71
N ARG A 82 37.00 102.71 -76.63
CA ARG A 82 35.62 102.22 -76.49
C ARG A 82 35.50 101.53 -75.13
N ALA A 83 34.41 101.78 -74.40
CA ALA A 83 34.05 100.97 -73.26
C ALA A 83 34.05 99.50 -73.69
N ASP A 84 34.55 98.59 -72.84
CA ASP A 84 34.51 97.16 -73.10
C ASP A 84 33.08 96.75 -73.48
N SER A 85 32.96 95.91 -74.51
CA SER A 85 31.67 95.41 -74.98
C SER A 85 30.90 94.76 -73.82
N PRO A 86 29.56 94.75 -73.83
CA PRO A 86 28.78 94.16 -72.75
C PRO A 86 29.26 92.74 -72.47
N GLU A 87 29.50 92.40 -71.19
CA GLU A 87 29.83 91.03 -70.77
C GLU A 87 28.82 90.05 -71.38
N LYS A 88 29.31 88.87 -71.78
CA LYS A 88 28.54 87.80 -72.42
C LYS A 88 27.14 87.66 -71.79
N THR A 89 26.12 87.69 -72.63
CA THR A 89 24.75 87.38 -72.21
C THR A 89 24.72 85.96 -71.65
N PRO A 90 24.23 85.74 -70.41
CA PRO A 90 24.25 84.43 -69.78
C PRO A 90 23.47 83.41 -70.61
N SER A 91 23.96 82.17 -70.65
CA SER A 91 23.31 81.10 -71.42
C SER A 91 21.98 80.68 -70.78
N VAL A 92 21.06 80.11 -71.55
CA VAL A 92 19.75 79.66 -71.05
C VAL A 92 19.91 78.64 -69.91
N GLU A 93 20.92 77.78 -69.99
CA GLU A 93 21.25 76.80 -68.96
C GLU A 93 21.74 77.46 -67.66
N GLU A 94 22.61 78.47 -67.74
CA GLU A 94 23.10 79.23 -66.58
C GLU A 94 21.98 80.00 -65.87
N ILE A 95 20.98 80.49 -66.63
CA ILE A 95 19.80 81.15 -66.08
C ILE A 95 18.91 80.14 -65.35
N GLN A 96 18.65 78.97 -65.95
CA GLN A 96 17.86 77.91 -65.32
C GLN A 96 18.52 77.36 -64.06
N GLU A 97 19.84 77.19 -64.08
CA GLU A 97 20.60 76.72 -62.92
C GLU A 97 20.52 77.73 -61.77
N LYS A 98 20.63 79.03 -62.04
CA LYS A 98 20.45 80.09 -61.03
C LYS A 98 19.05 80.10 -60.44
N LEU A 99 18.02 79.87 -61.25
CA LEU A 99 16.62 79.77 -60.78
C LEU A 99 16.41 78.50 -59.93
N LYS A 100 16.94 77.36 -60.36
CA LYS A 100 16.87 76.10 -59.62
C LYS A 100 17.61 76.19 -58.28
N ALA A 101 18.80 76.81 -58.26
CA ALA A 101 19.54 77.06 -57.03
C ALA A 101 18.79 78.02 -56.09
N ALA A 102 18.06 79.01 -56.62
CA ALA A 102 17.20 79.87 -55.81
C ALA A 102 15.99 79.12 -55.23
N GLU A 103 15.37 78.23 -56.02
CA GLU A 103 14.29 77.36 -55.56
C GLU A 103 14.76 76.34 -54.51
N GLU A 104 15.93 75.75 -54.67
CA GLU A 104 16.51 74.82 -53.71
C GLU A 104 16.87 75.52 -52.39
N ARG A 105 17.39 76.76 -52.44
CA ARG A 105 17.56 77.60 -51.25
C ARG A 105 16.22 77.92 -50.57
N ARG A 106 15.16 78.20 -51.33
CA ARG A 106 13.81 78.41 -50.78
C ARG A 106 13.33 77.15 -50.06
N ARG A 107 13.44 76.00 -50.73
CA ARG A 107 13.00 74.70 -50.22
C ARG A 107 13.80 74.25 -48.99
N SER A 108 15.11 74.51 -48.95
CA SER A 108 15.94 74.18 -47.79
C SER A 108 15.62 75.06 -46.57
N LEU A 109 15.35 76.35 -46.79
CA LEU A 109 14.88 77.25 -45.73
C LEU A 109 13.50 76.85 -45.21
N GLU A 110 12.57 76.45 -46.09
CA GLU A 110 11.26 75.92 -45.71
C GLU A 110 11.39 74.61 -44.92
N ALA A 111 12.21 73.66 -45.39
CA ALA A 111 12.48 72.40 -44.70
C ALA A 111 13.11 72.64 -43.31
N SER A 112 14.08 73.56 -43.20
CA SER A 112 14.68 73.94 -41.93
C SER A 112 13.66 74.54 -40.95
N LYS A 113 12.78 75.42 -41.46
CA LYS A 113 11.67 75.98 -40.66
C LYS A 113 10.70 74.88 -40.20
N MET A 114 10.32 73.96 -41.08
CA MET A 114 9.44 72.85 -40.73
C MET A 114 10.08 71.92 -39.69
N ALA A 115 11.36 71.60 -39.83
CA ALA A 115 12.10 70.80 -38.84
C ALA A 115 12.18 71.50 -37.47
N ALA A 116 12.40 72.82 -37.45
CA ALA A 116 12.41 73.60 -36.21
C ALA A 116 11.03 73.64 -35.53
N ILE A 117 9.94 73.71 -36.31
CA ILE A 117 8.57 73.62 -35.79
C ILE A 117 8.31 72.22 -35.22
N ALA A 118 8.66 71.16 -35.97
CA ALA A 118 8.51 69.77 -35.53
C ALA A 118 9.28 69.49 -34.22
N GLN A 119 10.52 69.98 -34.11
CA GLN A 119 11.32 69.84 -32.90
C GLN A 119 10.68 70.56 -31.69
N LYS A 120 10.05 71.73 -31.90
CA LYS A 120 9.32 72.42 -30.83
C LYS A 120 8.07 71.66 -30.41
N MET A 121 7.32 71.10 -31.35
CA MET A 121 6.15 70.25 -31.06
C MET A 121 6.54 69.01 -30.28
N GLN A 122 7.62 68.33 -30.70
CA GLN A 122 8.14 67.15 -30.00
C GLN A 122 8.56 67.47 -28.56
N LYS A 123 9.22 68.61 -28.32
CA LYS A 123 9.56 69.05 -26.95
C LYS A 123 8.32 69.32 -26.08
N ILE A 124 7.25 69.85 -26.66
CA ILE A 124 5.99 70.07 -25.95
C ILE A 124 5.33 68.74 -25.59
N GLU A 125 5.31 67.79 -26.53
CA GLU A 125 4.78 66.45 -26.33
C GLU A 125 5.58 65.68 -25.28
N ASP A 126 6.91 65.68 -25.38
CA ASP A 126 7.80 65.05 -24.39
C ASP A 126 7.61 65.66 -22.99
N ALA A 127 7.51 67.00 -22.89
CA ALA A 127 7.24 67.65 -21.61
C ALA A 127 5.85 67.28 -21.06
N SER A 128 4.85 67.10 -21.92
CA SER A 128 3.53 66.63 -21.53
C SER A 128 3.56 65.19 -21.05
N ARG A 129 4.28 64.31 -21.77
CA ARG A 129 4.47 62.90 -21.41
C ARG A 129 5.15 62.77 -20.05
N VAL A 130 6.28 63.46 -19.84
CA VAL A 130 7.01 63.45 -18.56
C VAL A 130 6.14 63.92 -17.39
N ARG A 131 5.32 64.97 -17.57
CA ARG A 131 4.38 65.40 -16.52
C ARG A 131 3.34 64.33 -16.19
N SER A 132 2.80 63.66 -17.21
CA SER A 132 1.84 62.56 -17.00
C SER A 132 2.50 61.35 -16.32
N GLU A 133 3.72 61.00 -16.71
CA GLU A 133 4.49 59.91 -16.11
C GLU A 133 4.81 60.18 -14.64
N GLN A 134 5.26 61.39 -14.29
CA GLN A 134 5.50 61.78 -12.90
C GLN A 134 4.22 61.70 -12.05
N THR A 135 3.09 62.16 -12.60
CA THR A 135 1.79 62.08 -11.93
C THR A 135 1.37 60.63 -11.69
N ASN A 136 1.49 59.78 -12.72
CA ASN A 136 1.17 58.36 -12.62
C ASN A 136 2.09 57.64 -11.63
N ASN A 137 3.40 57.90 -11.66
CA ASN A 137 4.36 57.32 -10.74
C ASN A 137 4.05 57.71 -9.29
N PHE A 138 3.65 58.97 -9.05
CA PHE A 138 3.23 59.41 -7.73
C PHE A 138 1.97 58.66 -7.25
N ILE A 139 0.97 58.51 -8.11
CA ILE A 139 -0.26 57.77 -7.79
C ILE A 139 0.06 56.30 -7.48
N VAL A 140 0.84 55.64 -8.33
CA VAL A 140 1.22 54.22 -8.17
C VAL A 140 2.03 54.02 -6.89
N ALA A 141 3.09 54.81 -6.68
CA ALA A 141 3.94 54.68 -5.49
C ALA A 141 3.16 54.95 -4.19
N THR A 142 2.23 55.91 -4.20
CA THR A 142 1.39 56.19 -3.03
C THR A 142 0.41 55.06 -2.75
N LYS A 143 -0.18 54.46 -3.80
CA LYS A 143 -1.06 53.31 -3.68
C LYS A 143 -0.30 52.09 -3.15
N GLU A 144 0.82 51.74 -3.76
CA GLU A 144 1.66 50.61 -3.33
C GLU A 144 2.15 50.78 -1.88
N ALA A 145 2.50 52.01 -1.46
CA ALA A 145 2.90 52.28 -0.09
C ALA A 145 1.74 52.14 0.92
N LEU A 146 0.50 52.39 0.50
CA LEU A 146 -0.69 52.15 1.33
C LEU A 146 -0.98 50.66 1.41
N ASP A 147 -1.02 49.98 0.27
CA ASP A 147 -1.27 48.54 0.16
C ASP A 147 -0.25 47.77 1.02
N ALA A 148 1.05 48.06 0.89
CA ALA A 148 2.10 47.43 1.71
C ALA A 148 1.95 47.68 3.23
N LYS A 149 1.41 48.83 3.64
CA LYS A 149 1.12 49.11 5.06
C LYS A 149 -0.06 48.29 5.57
N MET A 150 -1.10 48.14 4.74
CA MET A 150 -2.26 47.32 5.07
C MET A 150 -1.86 45.85 5.17
N ASP A 151 -1.12 45.34 4.19
CA ASP A 151 -0.61 43.97 4.17
C ASP A 151 0.27 43.69 5.40
N SER A 152 1.21 44.59 5.73
CA SER A 152 2.05 44.43 6.92
C SER A 152 1.23 44.42 8.22
N HIS A 153 0.15 45.18 8.29
CA HIS A 153 -0.73 45.18 9.46
C HIS A 153 -1.55 43.89 9.55
N GLU A 154 -2.09 43.40 8.43
CA GLU A 154 -2.80 42.13 8.35
C GLU A 154 -1.89 40.95 8.72
N GLU A 155 -0.67 40.90 8.18
CA GLU A 155 0.32 39.87 8.50
C GLU A 155 0.67 39.86 10.00
N LYS A 156 0.89 41.02 10.62
CA LYS A 156 1.15 41.12 12.07
C LYS A 156 -0.05 40.63 12.88
N ARG A 157 -1.26 40.99 12.46
CA ARG A 157 -2.50 40.57 13.12
C ARG A 157 -2.69 39.06 13.02
N GLU A 158 -2.52 38.48 11.83
CA GLU A 158 -2.64 37.04 11.61
C GLU A 158 -1.53 36.26 12.32
N ALA A 159 -0.29 36.77 12.34
CA ALA A 159 0.80 36.17 13.10
C ALA A 159 0.48 36.10 14.60
N TYR A 160 -0.03 37.19 15.19
CA TYR A 160 -0.45 37.22 16.59
C TYR A 160 -1.59 36.22 16.89
N ILE A 161 -2.60 36.17 16.02
CA ILE A 161 -3.71 35.23 16.17
C ILE A 161 -3.23 33.79 16.05
N ASN A 162 -2.34 33.49 15.10
CA ASN A 162 -1.79 32.16 14.89
C ASN A 162 -0.90 31.72 16.05
N GLU A 163 -0.10 32.62 16.63
CA GLU A 163 0.66 32.34 17.85
C GLU A 163 -0.26 32.01 19.03
N LEU A 164 -1.36 32.74 19.19
CA LEU A 164 -2.34 32.46 20.25
C LEU A 164 -3.04 31.10 20.02
N ARG A 165 -3.42 30.79 18.78
CA ARG A 165 -3.98 29.48 18.40
C ARG A 165 -3.01 28.34 18.66
N ALA A 166 -1.72 28.53 18.34
CA ALA A 166 -0.68 27.54 18.61
C ALA A 166 -0.55 27.25 20.11
N ARG A 167 -0.44 28.30 20.95
CA ARG A 167 -0.38 28.13 22.42
C ARG A 167 -1.60 27.42 22.99
N LEU A 168 -2.80 27.73 22.47
CA LEU A 168 -4.02 27.04 22.87
C LEU A 168 -4.02 25.56 22.45
N LYS A 169 -3.54 25.26 21.24
CA LYS A 169 -3.40 23.89 20.75
C LYS A 169 -2.43 23.08 21.63
N ASP A 170 -1.26 23.63 21.94
CA ASP A 170 -0.26 22.99 22.80
C ASP A 170 -0.82 22.73 24.21
N HIS A 171 -1.60 23.67 24.75
CA HIS A 171 -2.26 23.49 26.04
C HIS A 171 -3.28 22.34 26.01
N LEU A 172 -4.12 22.29 24.97
CA LEU A 172 -5.10 21.20 24.80
C LEU A 172 -4.41 19.84 24.65
N GLU A 173 -3.30 19.77 23.91
CA GLU A 173 -2.49 18.56 23.80
C GLU A 173 -1.90 18.14 25.16
N GLY A 174 -1.43 19.10 25.96
CA GLY A 174 -0.97 18.85 27.33
C GLY A 174 -2.05 18.32 28.26
N VAL A 175 -3.28 18.86 28.17
CA VAL A 175 -4.44 18.37 28.92
C VAL A 175 -4.78 16.94 28.49
N GLU A 176 -4.81 16.67 27.20
CA GLU A 176 -5.13 15.34 26.66
C GLU A 176 -4.09 14.29 27.07
N LYS A 177 -2.80 14.65 27.03
CA LYS A 177 -1.73 13.79 27.53
C LYS A 177 -1.89 13.47 29.01
N THR A 178 -2.29 14.45 29.82
CA THR A 178 -2.54 14.26 31.25
C THR A 178 -3.74 13.34 31.47
N ARG A 179 -4.84 13.53 30.71
CA ARG A 179 -6.02 12.66 30.72
C ARG A 179 -5.66 11.21 30.43
N LEU A 180 -4.94 10.98 29.33
CA LEU A 180 -4.52 9.63 28.91
C LEU A 180 -3.60 8.97 29.95
N THR A 181 -2.68 9.73 30.54
CA THR A 181 -1.79 9.22 31.59
C THR A 181 -2.57 8.79 32.83
N LEU A 182 -3.57 9.57 33.27
CA LEU A 182 -4.43 9.22 34.41
C LEU A 182 -5.30 7.99 34.11
N GLU A 183 -5.83 7.88 32.89
CA GLU A 183 -6.60 6.73 32.44
C GLU A 183 -5.74 5.46 32.45
N GLN A 184 -4.51 5.54 31.94
CA GLN A 184 -3.55 4.43 31.96
C GLN A 184 -3.20 4.00 33.38
N GLN A 185 -2.86 4.95 34.28
CA GLN A 185 -2.57 4.65 35.68
C GLN A 185 -3.75 3.97 36.37
N THR A 186 -4.97 4.43 36.07
CA THR A 186 -6.20 3.85 36.62
C THR A 186 -6.37 2.40 36.13
N ALA A 187 -6.20 2.15 34.83
CA ALA A 187 -6.27 0.81 34.24
C ALA A 187 -5.19 -0.14 34.82
N GLU A 188 -3.97 0.35 35.01
CA GLU A 188 -2.88 -0.41 35.64
C GLU A 188 -3.22 -0.81 37.09
N VAL A 189 -3.82 0.10 37.87
CA VAL A 189 -4.27 -0.21 39.23
C VAL A 189 -5.39 -1.25 39.22
N TYR A 190 -6.39 -1.14 38.33
CA TYR A 190 -7.46 -2.13 38.21
C TYR A 190 -6.90 -3.51 37.87
N LYS A 191 -6.01 -3.61 36.88
CA LYS A 191 -5.37 -4.86 36.50
C LYS A 191 -4.55 -5.46 37.64
N ALA A 192 -3.79 -4.64 38.37
CA ALA A 192 -3.01 -5.11 39.51
C ALA A 192 -3.88 -5.67 40.65
N ILE A 193 -5.08 -5.11 40.86
CA ILE A 193 -6.06 -5.63 41.81
C ILE A 193 -6.63 -6.95 41.33
N GLU A 194 -7.02 -7.03 40.06
CA GLU A 194 -7.54 -8.25 39.42
C GLU A 194 -6.53 -9.40 39.50
N ASP A 195 -5.27 -9.17 39.11
CA ASP A 195 -4.19 -10.17 39.16
C ASP A 195 -3.96 -10.68 40.59
N LYS A 196 -4.03 -9.80 41.60
CA LYS A 196 -3.92 -10.19 43.02
C LYS A 196 -5.10 -11.04 43.47
N MET A 197 -6.32 -10.69 43.07
CA MET A 197 -7.52 -11.47 43.40
C MET A 197 -7.47 -12.86 42.76
N ASN A 198 -7.09 -12.94 41.47
CA ASN A 198 -6.93 -14.20 40.75
C ASN A 198 -5.83 -15.07 41.38
N THR A 199 -4.66 -14.50 41.65
CA THR A 199 -3.57 -15.23 42.34
C THR A 199 -4.00 -15.74 43.71
N ALA A 200 -4.80 -14.96 44.46
CA ALA A 200 -5.32 -15.39 45.75
C ALA A 200 -6.40 -16.48 45.61
N ALA A 201 -7.22 -16.44 44.57
CA ALA A 201 -8.18 -17.50 44.23
C ALA A 201 -7.44 -18.80 43.87
N ASP A 202 -6.48 -18.75 42.93
CA ASP A 202 -5.69 -19.90 42.49
C ASP A 202 -4.98 -20.58 43.66
N LYS A 203 -4.40 -19.79 44.58
CA LYS A 203 -3.75 -20.32 45.79
C LYS A 203 -4.74 -21.01 46.73
N ARG A 204 -5.96 -20.49 46.87
CA ARG A 204 -7.02 -21.13 47.66
C ARG A 204 -7.47 -22.43 47.01
N ASP A 205 -7.71 -22.42 45.71
CA ASP A 205 -8.17 -23.58 44.96
C ASP A 205 -7.12 -24.70 44.94
N GLU A 206 -5.85 -24.37 44.72
CA GLU A 206 -4.75 -25.34 44.80
C GLU A 206 -4.57 -25.91 46.21
N ASN A 207 -4.80 -25.12 47.27
CA ASN A 207 -4.78 -25.63 48.63
C ASN A 207 -5.93 -26.63 48.89
N ILE A 208 -7.15 -26.27 48.49
CA ILE A 208 -8.34 -27.13 48.60
C ILE A 208 -8.14 -28.41 47.79
N LYS A 209 -7.65 -28.31 46.56
CA LYS A 209 -7.35 -29.44 45.68
C LYS A 209 -6.37 -30.41 46.33
N LYS A 210 -5.27 -29.92 46.91
CA LYS A 210 -4.31 -30.76 47.66
C LYS A 210 -4.95 -31.46 48.87
N MET A 211 -5.86 -30.78 49.57
CA MET A 211 -6.60 -31.39 50.68
C MET A 211 -7.52 -32.51 50.19
N LEU A 212 -8.26 -32.27 49.11
CA LEU A 212 -9.17 -33.25 48.50
C LEU A 212 -8.41 -34.45 47.92
N GLU A 213 -7.24 -34.23 47.33
CA GLU A 213 -6.39 -35.30 46.79
C GLU A 213 -5.89 -36.22 47.90
N ARG A 214 -5.40 -35.67 49.02
CA ARG A 214 -5.02 -36.47 50.20
C ARG A 214 -6.17 -37.30 50.77
N LEU A 215 -7.38 -36.72 50.81
CA LEU A 215 -8.58 -37.45 51.25
C LEU A 215 -8.93 -38.58 50.29
N ARG A 216 -8.82 -38.34 48.98
CA ARG A 216 -9.05 -39.35 47.94
C ARG A 216 -8.04 -40.50 48.04
N GLU A 217 -6.75 -40.20 48.21
CA GLU A 217 -5.70 -41.20 48.42
C GLU A 217 -5.97 -42.05 49.67
N HIS A 218 -6.39 -41.42 50.76
CA HIS A 218 -6.76 -42.15 51.98
C HIS A 218 -7.96 -43.07 51.76
N GLU A 219 -9.03 -42.59 51.10
CA GLU A 219 -10.18 -43.42 50.75
C GLU A 219 -9.80 -44.62 49.85
N GLU A 220 -8.90 -44.40 48.90
CA GLU A 220 -8.38 -45.46 48.03
C GLU A 220 -7.57 -46.48 48.83
N GLN A 221 -6.72 -46.04 49.77
CA GLN A 221 -6.00 -46.93 50.67
C GLN A 221 -6.97 -47.75 51.54
N VAL A 222 -8.00 -47.13 52.10
CA VAL A 222 -9.05 -47.83 52.87
C VAL A 222 -9.75 -48.87 51.99
N ARG A 223 -10.10 -48.52 50.74
CA ARG A 223 -10.72 -49.45 49.79
C ARG A 223 -9.80 -50.64 49.51
N LYS A 224 -8.51 -50.40 49.27
CA LYS A 224 -7.51 -51.44 49.02
C LYS A 224 -7.36 -52.39 50.22
N VAL A 225 -7.32 -51.85 51.43
CA VAL A 225 -7.26 -52.67 52.66
C VAL A 225 -8.52 -53.51 52.83
N ARG A 226 -9.72 -52.92 52.60
CA ARG A 226 -10.99 -53.66 52.66
C ARG A 226 -11.04 -54.79 51.64
N ALA A 227 -10.67 -54.52 50.38
CA ALA A 227 -10.63 -55.52 49.33
C ALA A 227 -9.64 -56.65 49.66
N GLY A 228 -8.42 -56.30 50.09
CA GLY A 228 -7.42 -57.30 50.47
C GLY A 228 -7.85 -58.16 51.67
N ASN A 229 -8.55 -57.58 52.65
CA ASN A 229 -9.12 -58.34 53.76
C ASN A 229 -10.27 -59.25 53.31
N GLN A 230 -11.11 -58.78 52.38
CA GLN A 230 -12.19 -59.57 51.80
C GLN A 230 -11.66 -60.78 51.01
N GLU A 231 -10.61 -60.60 50.20
CA GLU A 231 -9.96 -61.70 49.49
C GLU A 231 -9.37 -62.73 50.45
N ARG A 232 -8.67 -62.29 51.51
CA ARG A 232 -8.16 -63.19 52.56
C ARG A 232 -9.28 -63.98 53.25
N PHE A 233 -10.41 -63.32 53.53
CA PHE A 233 -11.56 -63.98 54.12
C PHE A 233 -12.15 -65.04 53.17
N GLN A 234 -12.32 -64.72 51.89
CA GLN A 234 -12.79 -65.67 50.87
C GLN A 234 -11.84 -66.86 50.70
N GLN A 235 -10.52 -66.63 50.72
CA GLN A 235 -9.52 -67.69 50.68
C GLN A 235 -9.63 -68.63 51.89
N LEU A 236 -9.80 -68.06 53.10
CA LEU A 236 -9.99 -68.85 54.31
C LEU A 236 -11.31 -69.64 54.28
N GLU A 237 -12.39 -69.03 53.79
CA GLU A 237 -13.69 -69.68 53.63
C GLU A 237 -13.61 -70.86 52.66
N SER A 238 -13.01 -70.65 51.48
CA SER A 238 -12.77 -71.72 50.50
C SER A 238 -11.89 -72.82 51.08
N ALA A 239 -10.80 -72.48 51.79
CA ALA A 239 -9.92 -73.48 52.40
C ALA A 239 -10.63 -74.32 53.48
N ILE A 240 -11.55 -73.70 54.24
CA ILE A 240 -12.38 -74.42 55.22
C ILE A 240 -13.37 -75.34 54.49
N GLN A 241 -14.05 -74.84 53.45
CA GLN A 241 -14.98 -75.64 52.63
C GLN A 241 -14.27 -76.84 52.00
N ASP A 242 -13.09 -76.65 51.41
CA ASP A 242 -12.29 -77.73 50.81
C ASP A 242 -11.90 -78.78 51.85
N LYS A 243 -11.51 -78.37 53.06
CA LYS A 243 -11.19 -79.32 54.15
C LYS A 243 -12.42 -80.11 54.59
N LEU A 244 -13.58 -79.47 54.67
CA LEU A 244 -14.85 -80.15 54.99
C LEU A 244 -15.24 -81.14 53.90
N GLN A 245 -15.10 -80.75 52.63
CA GLN A 245 -15.36 -81.61 51.48
C GLN A 245 -14.43 -82.82 51.46
N GLN A 246 -13.12 -82.61 51.64
CA GLN A 246 -12.15 -83.69 51.74
C GLN A 246 -12.46 -84.64 52.90
N ALA A 247 -12.90 -84.13 54.05
CA ALA A 247 -13.30 -84.96 55.18
C ALA A 247 -14.57 -85.77 54.87
N ALA A 248 -15.55 -85.17 54.18
CA ALA A 248 -16.75 -85.87 53.72
C ALA A 248 -16.43 -86.97 52.69
N ASP A 249 -15.57 -86.67 51.71
CA ASP A 249 -15.15 -87.60 50.68
C ASP A 249 -14.38 -88.78 51.29
N ARG A 250 -13.46 -88.54 52.23
CA ARG A 250 -12.77 -89.60 52.97
C ARG A 250 -13.74 -90.49 53.73
N ARG A 251 -14.77 -89.90 54.36
CA ARG A 251 -15.83 -90.67 55.05
C ARG A 251 -16.58 -91.55 54.06
N LEU A 252 -16.99 -91.01 52.91
CA LEU A 252 -17.67 -91.77 51.85
C LEU A 252 -16.79 -92.88 51.26
N GLN A 253 -15.49 -92.62 51.07
CA GLN A 253 -14.53 -93.63 50.63
C GLN A 253 -14.42 -94.77 51.64
N ILE A 254 -14.24 -94.47 52.93
CA ILE A 254 -14.18 -95.48 53.98
C ILE A 254 -15.48 -96.29 54.03
N GLU A 255 -16.64 -95.63 53.95
CA GLU A 255 -17.94 -96.31 53.91
C GLU A 255 -18.08 -97.22 52.67
N ALA A 256 -17.63 -96.76 51.50
CA ALA A 256 -17.65 -97.54 50.27
C ALA A 256 -16.73 -98.76 50.35
N GLU A 257 -15.51 -98.59 50.85
CA GLU A 257 -14.54 -99.68 51.08
C GLU A 257 -15.10 -100.72 52.07
N GLN A 258 -15.74 -100.28 53.17
CA GLN A 258 -16.39 -101.18 54.12
C GLN A 258 -17.56 -101.94 53.48
N ARG A 259 -18.40 -101.25 52.70
CA ARG A 259 -19.49 -101.87 51.94
C ARG A 259 -18.96 -102.90 50.93
N GLU A 260 -17.86 -102.61 50.25
CA GLU A 260 -17.25 -103.53 49.29
C GLU A 260 -16.64 -104.76 49.98
N LYS A 261 -15.96 -104.58 51.13
CA LYS A 261 -15.49 -105.71 51.95
C LYS A 261 -16.65 -106.63 52.37
N LEU A 262 -17.78 -106.05 52.79
CA LEU A 262 -18.99 -106.82 53.11
C LEU A 262 -19.57 -107.54 51.89
N ARG A 263 -19.61 -106.90 50.71
CA ARG A 263 -20.03 -107.55 49.45
C ARG A 263 -19.11 -108.73 49.11
N ASN A 264 -17.80 -108.55 49.19
CA ASN A 264 -16.82 -109.60 48.91
C ASN A 264 -16.93 -110.76 49.89
N HIS A 265 -17.16 -110.50 51.17
CA HIS A 265 -17.44 -111.55 52.15
C HIS A 265 -18.72 -112.33 51.82
N ASN A 266 -19.80 -111.64 51.48
CA ASN A 266 -21.06 -112.27 51.08
C ASN A 266 -20.90 -113.10 49.79
N ASN A 267 -20.13 -112.61 48.81
CA ASN A 267 -19.83 -113.36 47.58
C ASN A 267 -19.04 -114.63 47.88
N LYS A 268 -18.00 -114.56 48.73
CA LYS A 268 -17.25 -115.75 49.18
C LYS A 268 -18.16 -116.75 49.90
N LEU A 269 -19.07 -116.28 50.75
CA LEU A 269 -20.06 -117.14 51.41
C LEU A 269 -20.99 -117.80 50.38
N ALA A 270 -21.44 -117.06 49.36
CA ALA A 270 -22.27 -117.61 48.29
C ALA A 270 -21.51 -118.65 47.46
N GLU A 271 -20.25 -118.41 47.15
CA GLU A 271 -19.37 -119.35 46.45
C GLU A 271 -19.15 -120.63 47.27
N VAL A 272 -18.84 -120.52 48.57
CA VAL A 272 -18.72 -121.67 49.48
C VAL A 272 -20.03 -122.45 49.55
N ARG A 273 -21.18 -121.77 49.65
CA ARG A 273 -22.50 -122.42 49.62
C ARG A 273 -22.70 -123.17 48.31
N SER A 274 -22.39 -122.55 47.17
CA SER A 274 -22.49 -123.19 45.85
C SER A 274 -21.60 -124.43 45.74
N VAL A 275 -20.36 -124.38 46.23
CA VAL A 275 -19.45 -125.54 46.25
C VAL A 275 -20.00 -126.66 47.15
N ILE A 276 -20.56 -126.33 48.32
CA ILE A 276 -21.20 -127.32 49.19
C ILE A 276 -22.41 -127.94 48.51
N THR A 277 -23.27 -127.14 47.88
CA THR A 277 -24.44 -127.64 47.13
C THR A 277 -24.01 -128.54 45.98
N ALA A 278 -23.01 -128.15 45.19
CA ALA A 278 -22.49 -128.96 44.09
C ALA A 278 -21.89 -130.29 44.58
N LYS A 279 -21.17 -130.29 45.71
CA LYS A 279 -20.69 -131.54 46.33
C LYS A 279 -21.82 -132.42 46.86
N MET A 280 -22.87 -131.82 47.43
CA MET A 280 -24.06 -132.57 47.86
C MET A 280 -24.79 -133.19 46.66
N GLU A 281 -24.91 -132.45 45.55
CA GLU A 281 -25.44 -132.96 44.28
C GLU A 281 -24.57 -134.10 43.72
N GLU A 282 -23.24 -133.97 43.76
CA GLU A 282 -22.30 -135.01 43.34
C GLU A 282 -22.44 -136.28 44.20
N ILE A 283 -22.48 -136.16 45.53
CA ILE A 283 -22.71 -137.28 46.46
C ILE A 283 -24.07 -137.93 46.19
N THR A 284 -25.12 -137.13 45.98
CA THR A 284 -26.48 -137.63 45.69
C THR A 284 -26.47 -138.43 44.39
N LYS A 285 -25.82 -137.91 43.34
CA LYS A 285 -25.67 -138.59 42.06
C LYS A 285 -24.85 -139.88 42.18
N ASP A 286 -23.78 -139.88 42.97
CA ASP A 286 -22.99 -141.09 43.26
C ASP A 286 -23.82 -142.17 43.96
N ILE A 287 -24.67 -141.78 44.92
CA ILE A 287 -25.60 -142.68 45.60
C ILE A 287 -26.64 -143.22 44.61
N GLU A 288 -27.26 -142.36 43.81
CA GLU A 288 -28.21 -142.76 42.76
C GLU A 288 -27.58 -143.74 41.76
N THR A 289 -26.34 -143.50 41.36
CA THR A 289 -25.60 -144.36 40.42
C THR A 289 -25.30 -145.73 41.05
N LYS A 290 -24.96 -145.76 42.34
CA LYS A 290 -24.76 -147.02 43.08
C LYS A 290 -26.07 -147.79 43.25
N LEU A 291 -27.18 -147.10 43.56
CA LEU A 291 -28.50 -147.71 43.70
C LEU A 291 -28.99 -148.28 42.36
N THR A 292 -28.89 -147.52 41.27
CA THR A 292 -29.24 -148.01 39.92
C THR A 292 -28.36 -149.16 39.47
N THR A 293 -27.05 -149.12 39.76
CA THR A 293 -26.15 -150.26 39.47
C THR A 293 -26.53 -151.49 40.28
N ALA A 294 -26.89 -151.32 41.56
CA ALA A 294 -27.37 -152.40 42.41
C ALA A 294 -28.71 -152.98 41.89
N GLU A 295 -29.63 -152.13 41.44
CA GLU A 295 -30.89 -152.55 40.80
C GLU A 295 -30.64 -153.31 39.51
N GLN A 296 -29.80 -152.79 38.60
CA GLN A 296 -29.43 -153.48 37.36
C GLN A 296 -28.78 -154.84 37.63
N ASN A 297 -27.92 -154.93 38.65
CA ASN A 297 -27.30 -156.20 39.04
C ASN A 297 -28.33 -157.18 39.63
N ARG A 298 -29.27 -156.69 40.45
CA ARG A 298 -30.39 -157.48 40.97
C ARG A 298 -31.29 -157.96 39.84
N GLU A 299 -31.56 -157.12 38.85
CA GLU A 299 -32.34 -157.45 37.67
C GLU A 299 -31.62 -158.45 36.76
N LYS A 300 -30.29 -158.33 36.57
CA LYS A 300 -29.46 -159.34 35.90
C LYS A 300 -29.48 -160.69 36.63
N GLU A 301 -29.44 -160.69 37.96
CA GLU A 301 -29.58 -161.92 38.77
C GLU A 301 -30.97 -162.55 38.61
N ILE A 302 -32.03 -161.73 38.65
CA ILE A 302 -33.40 -162.19 38.38
C ILE A 302 -33.50 -162.73 36.95
N GLN A 303 -32.90 -162.07 35.96
CA GLN A 303 -32.89 -162.51 34.58
C GLN A 303 -32.13 -163.83 34.41
N LYS A 304 -30.98 -164.02 35.07
CA LYS A 304 -30.28 -165.31 35.12
C LYS A 304 -31.14 -166.41 35.73
N LYS A 305 -31.88 -166.12 36.80
CA LYS A 305 -32.83 -167.07 37.41
C LYS A 305 -33.98 -167.38 36.45
N LEU A 306 -34.53 -166.39 35.75
CA LEU A 306 -35.56 -166.60 34.73
C LEU A 306 -35.03 -167.41 33.54
N ASP A 307 -33.79 -167.17 33.09
CA ASP A 307 -33.16 -167.91 32.01
C ASP A 307 -32.83 -169.35 32.43
N PHE A 308 -32.44 -169.57 33.70
CA PHE A 308 -32.30 -170.91 34.28
C PHE A 308 -33.65 -171.63 34.32
N VAL A 309 -34.73 -170.95 34.74
CA VAL A 309 -36.09 -171.49 34.71
C VAL A 309 -36.53 -171.82 33.28
N LYS A 310 -36.28 -170.93 32.30
CA LYS A 310 -36.55 -171.21 30.87
C LYS A 310 -35.72 -172.39 30.33
N LYS A 311 -34.50 -172.58 30.82
CA LYS A 311 -33.63 -173.70 30.43
C LYS A 311 -34.11 -175.01 31.04
N GLU A 312 -34.57 -174.99 32.29
CA GLU A 312 -35.25 -176.10 32.94
C GLU A 312 -36.60 -176.40 32.26
N GLU A 313 -37.38 -175.40 31.83
CA GLU A 313 -38.58 -175.61 31.02
C GLU A 313 -38.25 -176.27 29.68
N ARG A 314 -37.22 -175.79 28.96
CA ARG A 314 -36.73 -176.46 27.74
C ARG A 314 -36.26 -177.89 28.03
N ARG A 315 -35.67 -178.14 29.21
CA ARG A 315 -35.25 -179.48 29.63
C ARG A 315 -36.46 -180.37 29.94
N ALA A 316 -37.50 -179.83 30.58
CA ALA A 316 -38.77 -180.50 30.82
C ALA A 316 -39.52 -180.77 29.50
N GLU A 317 -39.33 -179.94 28.49
CA GLU A 317 -39.85 -180.14 27.13
C GLU A 317 -39.04 -181.19 26.36
N LEU A 318 -37.70 -181.20 26.49
CA LEU A 318 -36.83 -182.23 25.93
C LEU A 318 -37.04 -183.60 26.58
N VAL A 319 -37.30 -183.65 27.89
CA VAL A 319 -37.64 -184.89 28.59
C VAL A 319 -39.03 -185.38 28.19
N ARG A 320 -39.99 -184.47 27.94
CA ARG A 320 -41.27 -184.84 27.32
C ARG A 320 -41.06 -185.45 25.93
N GLN A 321 -40.18 -184.88 25.10
CA GLN A 321 -39.83 -185.41 23.77
C GLN A 321 -39.03 -186.73 23.80
N ASN A 322 -38.08 -186.89 24.73
CA ASN A 322 -37.28 -188.12 24.88
C ASN A 322 -38.05 -189.24 25.58
N LYS A 323 -39.04 -188.94 26.43
CA LYS A 323 -39.92 -189.95 27.02
C LYS A 323 -40.96 -190.44 26.03
N SER A 324 -41.44 -189.59 25.11
CA SER A 324 -42.13 -190.06 23.91
C SER A 324 -41.22 -190.93 23.02
N ALA A 325 -39.91 -190.67 22.97
CA ALA A 325 -38.96 -191.49 22.20
C ALA A 325 -38.54 -192.82 22.89
N ARG A 326 -38.67 -192.93 24.22
CA ARG A 326 -38.40 -194.17 24.99
C ARG A 326 -39.63 -195.03 25.25
N ALA A 327 -40.81 -194.57 24.85
CA ALA A 327 -42.03 -195.38 24.86
C ALA A 327 -42.01 -196.52 23.81
N GLU A 328 -40.88 -196.77 23.13
CA GLU A 328 -40.77 -197.69 21.98
C GLU A 328 -39.69 -198.81 22.09
N SER A 329 -38.99 -199.02 23.22
CA SER A 329 -38.07 -200.18 23.39
C SER A 329 -37.72 -200.43 24.88
N GLU A 330 -37.81 -201.58 25.55
CA GLU A 330 -38.09 -203.00 25.26
C GLU A 330 -38.18 -203.75 26.66
N PRO A 331 -38.33 -205.11 26.81
CA PRO A 331 -39.35 -205.74 27.67
C PRO A 331 -38.89 -206.89 28.66
N VAL A 332 -39.85 -207.58 29.32
CA VAL A 332 -39.87 -208.95 29.97
C VAL A 332 -38.90 -209.16 31.17
N SER A 333 -39.14 -209.88 32.29
CA SER A 333 -39.93 -211.08 32.67
C SER A 333 -39.96 -211.21 34.21
N GLY A 334 -40.93 -211.94 34.78
CA GLY A 334 -40.85 -212.49 36.15
C GLY A 334 -42.09 -212.26 37.01
#